data_AF-A0A969T9M2-F1
#
_entry.id   AF-A0A969T9M2-F1
#
_cell.length_a   1.000
_cell.length_b   1.000
_cell.length_c   1.000
_cell.angle_alpha   90.00
_cell.angle_beta   90.00
_cell.angle_gamma   90.00
#
_symmetry.space_group_name_H-M   'P 1'
#
loop_
_entity.id
_entity.type
_entity.pdbx_description
1 polymer ?
#
loop_
_entity_poly.entity_id
_entity_poly.type
_entity_poly.pdbx_seq_one_letter_code
_entity_poly.pdbx_strand_id
1 'polypeptide(L)'
;MNQYSKIILLTLLLGVFNLSCYKESKYEAKKGVLDLSQKSINDLGIVDLVGEWEFYWAQLLDPTDFETDLPSIPLYAKVPGSWEDILTSGVNTSAKGYATYRLLVKTSAQDSVFGIKINRIDASYRLWVNGKLISSAGTVAKQKKSTLQNGVERKKLLYK
;
A
#
# COMPACT_ATOMS: atom_id res chain seq x y z
N MET A 1 -17.48 -19.05 -48.04
CA MET A 1 -16.88 -18.50 -46.80
C MET A 1 -16.07 -19.58 -46.12
N ASN A 2 -14.75 -19.41 -46.04
CA ASN A 2 -13.82 -20.45 -45.60
C ASN A 2 -13.90 -20.64 -44.07
N GLN A 3 -13.89 -21.89 -43.57
CA GLN A 3 -14.05 -22.20 -42.14
C GLN A 3 -12.97 -21.50 -41.28
N TYR A 4 -11.78 -21.31 -41.84
CA TYR A 4 -10.66 -20.59 -41.22
C TYR A 4 -10.92 -19.09 -41.04
N SER A 5 -11.72 -18.46 -41.91
CA SER A 5 -12.06 -17.03 -41.80
C SER A 5 -12.91 -16.73 -40.57
N LYS A 6 -13.78 -17.67 -40.15
CA LYS A 6 -14.57 -17.54 -38.92
C LYS A 6 -13.73 -17.73 -37.66
N ILE A 7 -12.74 -18.64 -37.71
CA ILE A 7 -11.84 -18.90 -36.57
C ILE A 7 -10.94 -17.69 -36.32
N ILE A 8 -10.38 -17.08 -37.37
CA ILE A 8 -9.55 -15.87 -37.27
C ILE A 8 -10.37 -14.68 -36.75
N LEU A 9 -11.63 -14.54 -37.19
CA LEU A 9 -12.50 -13.47 -36.70
C LEU A 9 -12.86 -13.66 -35.21
N LEU A 10 -13.05 -14.91 -34.77
CA LEU A 10 -13.38 -15.25 -33.37
C LEU A 10 -12.19 -15.02 -32.43
N THR A 11 -10.96 -15.38 -32.83
CA THR A 11 -9.75 -15.08 -32.05
C THR A 11 -9.45 -13.59 -32.00
N LEU A 12 -9.72 -12.85 -33.08
CA LEU A 12 -9.60 -11.38 -33.06
C LEU A 12 -10.60 -10.77 -32.07
N LEU A 13 -11.87 -11.23 -32.07
CA LEU A 13 -12.93 -10.74 -31.16
C LEU A 13 -12.65 -11.05 -29.68
N LEU A 14 -12.10 -12.22 -29.38
CA LEU A 14 -11.69 -12.63 -28.02
C LEU A 14 -10.41 -11.92 -27.54
N GLY A 15 -9.53 -11.53 -28.46
CA GLY A 15 -8.32 -10.75 -28.18
C GLY A 15 -8.62 -9.32 -27.72
N VAL A 16 -9.67 -8.68 -28.26
CA VAL A 16 -10.04 -7.30 -27.88
C VAL A 16 -10.73 -7.23 -26.52
N PHE A 17 -11.32 -8.33 -26.03
CA PHE A 17 -12.02 -8.37 -24.73
C PHE A 17 -11.05 -8.37 -23.53
N ASN A 18 -9.76 -8.56 -23.77
CA ASN A 18 -8.72 -8.58 -22.74
C ASN A 18 -8.00 -7.23 -22.55
N LEU A 19 -8.38 -6.16 -23.27
CA LEU A 19 -7.99 -4.80 -22.88
C LEU A 19 -8.95 -4.24 -21.82
N SER A 20 -9.16 -5.01 -20.75
CA SER A 20 -9.85 -4.50 -19.57
C SER A 20 -8.91 -3.59 -18.78
N CYS A 21 -9.13 -2.29 -18.98
CA CYS A 21 -8.98 -1.23 -17.99
C CYS A 21 -7.72 -1.30 -17.11
N TYR A 22 -6.56 -0.93 -17.66
CA TYR A 22 -5.49 -0.40 -16.84
C TYR A 22 -5.93 0.99 -16.38
N LYS A 23 -6.61 1.05 -15.24
CA LYS A 23 -7.05 2.31 -14.64
C LYS A 23 -5.79 2.98 -14.10
N GLU A 24 -5.17 3.83 -14.91
CA GLU A 24 -4.02 4.62 -14.50
C GLU A 24 -4.42 5.43 -13.27
N SER A 25 -3.69 5.24 -12.17
CA SER A 25 -3.94 5.98 -10.95
C SER A 25 -3.62 7.46 -11.22
N LYS A 26 -4.65 8.30 -11.15
CA LYS A 26 -4.53 9.76 -11.39
C LYS A 26 -3.52 10.44 -10.45
N TYR A 27 -3.25 9.81 -9.30
CA TYR A 27 -2.32 10.29 -8.29
C TYR A 27 -1.39 9.15 -7.91
N GLU A 28 -0.10 9.45 -7.79
CA GLU A 28 0.93 8.51 -7.40
C GLU A 28 1.84 9.18 -6.39
N ALA A 29 2.12 8.48 -5.30
CA ALA A 29 3.08 8.90 -4.30
C ALA A 29 4.49 8.91 -4.90
N LYS A 30 5.25 9.96 -4.62
CA LYS A 30 6.65 10.08 -5.04
C LYS A 30 7.49 10.37 -3.82
N LYS A 31 8.54 9.58 -3.61
CA LYS A 31 9.43 9.69 -2.46
C LYS A 31 8.69 9.86 -1.12
N GLY A 32 7.68 9.03 -0.87
CA GLY A 32 6.94 9.05 0.38
C GLY A 32 5.85 10.12 0.52
N VAL A 33 5.61 10.92 -0.52
CA VAL A 33 4.60 11.99 -0.48
C VAL A 33 3.54 11.78 -1.56
N LEU A 34 2.27 11.74 -1.14
CA LEU A 34 1.10 11.83 -2.02
C LEU A 34 0.47 13.21 -1.86
N ASP A 35 0.56 14.05 -2.89
CA ASP A 35 0.02 15.41 -2.83
C ASP A 35 -1.37 15.52 -3.47
N LEU A 36 -2.38 15.70 -2.63
CA LEU A 36 -3.79 15.91 -2.99
C LEU A 36 -4.26 17.34 -2.65
N SER A 37 -3.36 18.26 -2.31
CA SER A 37 -3.69 19.61 -1.83
C SER A 37 -4.46 20.46 -2.85
N GLN A 38 -4.25 20.20 -4.15
CA GLN A 38 -4.85 20.96 -5.25
C GLN A 38 -6.27 20.49 -5.61
N LYS A 39 -6.92 19.69 -4.76
CA LYS A 39 -8.23 19.12 -5.04
C LYS A 39 -9.19 19.33 -3.86
N SER A 40 -10.44 19.61 -4.21
CA SER A 40 -11.53 19.57 -3.26
C SER A 40 -11.82 18.11 -2.89
N ILE A 41 -12.09 17.85 -1.61
CA ILE A 41 -12.46 16.51 -1.11
C ILE A 41 -13.65 15.93 -1.84
N ASN A 42 -14.62 16.80 -2.14
CA ASN A 42 -15.86 16.41 -2.81
C ASN A 42 -15.59 15.82 -4.21
N ASP A 43 -14.44 16.16 -4.82
CA ASP A 43 -14.04 15.69 -6.15
C ASP A 43 -13.04 14.52 -6.10
N LEU A 44 -12.44 14.23 -4.93
CA LEU A 44 -11.39 13.21 -4.78
C LEU A 44 -11.96 11.79 -4.83
N GLY A 45 -13.15 11.57 -4.26
CA GLY A 45 -13.76 10.24 -4.18
C GLY A 45 -12.83 9.22 -3.51
N ILE A 46 -12.69 8.04 -4.11
CA ILE A 46 -11.72 7.02 -3.67
C ILE A 46 -10.39 7.30 -4.35
N VAL A 47 -9.34 7.49 -3.53
CA VAL A 47 -7.97 7.67 -3.99
C VAL A 47 -7.16 6.44 -3.60
N ASP A 48 -6.51 5.82 -4.57
CA ASP A 48 -5.57 4.74 -4.32
C ASP A 48 -4.26 5.30 -3.76
N LEU A 49 -3.80 4.76 -2.63
CA LEU A 49 -2.55 5.18 -2.00
C LEU A 49 -1.35 4.48 -2.64
N VAL A 50 -1.22 4.57 -3.97
CA VAL A 50 -0.20 3.87 -4.77
C VAL A 50 1.02 4.74 -5.02
N GLY A 51 2.15 4.11 -5.35
CA GLY A 51 3.41 4.78 -5.70
C GLY A 51 4.54 4.46 -4.73
N GLU A 52 5.49 5.38 -4.61
CA GLU A 52 6.68 5.24 -3.77
C GLU A 52 6.40 5.66 -2.33
N TRP A 53 6.44 4.69 -1.42
CA TRP A 53 6.36 4.89 0.03
C TRP A 53 7.75 4.85 0.64
N GLU A 54 7.96 5.57 1.75
CA GLU A 54 9.17 5.39 2.57
C GLU A 54 9.19 3.98 3.15
N PHE A 55 10.36 3.34 3.11
CA PHE A 55 10.57 1.97 3.54
C PHE A 55 11.80 1.84 4.43
N TYR A 56 11.58 1.35 5.65
CA TYR A 56 12.60 1.16 6.66
C TYR A 56 12.75 -0.32 6.97
N TRP A 57 13.72 -0.98 6.32
CA TRP A 57 14.00 -2.39 6.53
C TRP A 57 14.57 -2.66 7.92
N ALA A 58 14.16 -3.77 8.53
CA ALA A 58 14.60 -4.22 9.86
C ALA A 58 14.41 -3.18 10.97
N GLN A 59 13.41 -2.31 10.82
CA GLN A 59 13.05 -1.27 11.78
C GLN A 59 11.54 -1.32 12.04
N LEU A 60 11.16 -1.39 13.32
CA LEU A 60 9.77 -1.25 13.78
C LEU A 60 9.64 0.11 14.43
N LEU A 61 9.27 1.10 13.63
CA LEU A 61 9.10 2.48 14.07
C LEU A 61 7.62 2.72 14.38
N ASP A 62 7.38 3.55 15.38
CA ASP A 62 6.07 4.12 15.69
C ASP A 62 6.08 5.63 15.41
N PRO A 63 4.92 6.32 15.49
CA PRO A 63 4.86 7.73 15.14
C PRO A 63 5.81 8.64 15.94
N THR A 64 6.10 8.31 17.20
CA THR A 64 6.97 9.14 18.06
C THR A 64 8.42 9.10 17.60
N ASP A 65 8.85 8.00 16.97
CA ASP A 65 10.17 7.88 16.36
C ASP A 65 10.39 8.87 15.20
N PHE A 66 9.34 9.49 14.64
CA PHE A 66 9.45 10.50 13.58
C PHE A 66 9.39 11.94 14.10
N GLU A 67 9.18 12.13 15.41
CA GLU A 67 9.09 13.45 16.06
C GLU A 67 10.43 13.89 16.65
N THR A 68 11.23 12.95 17.17
CA THR A 68 12.41 13.26 17.99
C THR A 68 13.73 13.13 17.25
N ASP A 69 13.87 12.14 16.36
CA ASP A 69 15.04 11.94 15.52
C ASP A 69 14.57 11.42 14.16
N LEU A 70 15.02 12.01 13.04
CA LEU A 70 14.69 11.42 11.74
C LEU A 70 15.35 10.03 11.67
N PRO A 71 14.57 8.94 11.48
CA PRO A 71 15.15 7.62 11.33
C PRO A 71 16.11 7.58 10.14
N SER A 72 16.94 6.53 10.10
CA SER A 72 17.87 6.27 8.99
C SER A 72 17.23 6.50 7.61
N ILE A 73 18.01 6.99 6.64
CA ILE A 73 17.53 7.38 5.31
C ILE A 73 16.66 6.26 4.72
N PRO A 74 15.39 6.53 4.34
CA PRO A 74 14.50 5.50 3.85
C PRO A 74 14.92 5.00 2.48
N LEU A 75 14.61 3.73 2.22
CA LEU A 75 14.45 3.22 0.85
C LEU A 75 13.05 3.60 0.34
N TYR A 76 12.79 3.40 -0.94
CA TYR A 76 11.48 3.65 -1.53
C TYR A 76 10.85 2.37 -2.05
N ALA A 77 9.71 2.00 -1.47
CA ALA A 77 8.94 0.84 -1.86
C ALA A 77 7.83 1.23 -2.83
N LYS A 78 7.71 0.53 -3.95
CA LYS A 78 6.52 0.65 -4.80
C LYS A 78 5.36 -0.11 -4.17
N VAL A 79 4.26 0.58 -3.91
CA VAL A 79 3.03 0.02 -3.32
C VAL A 79 1.88 0.13 -4.32
N PRO A 80 1.13 -0.95 -4.58
CA PRO A 80 1.39 -2.32 -4.14
C PRO A 80 2.66 -2.90 -4.78
N GLY A 81 3.34 -3.80 -4.08
CA GLY A 81 4.57 -4.45 -4.54
C GLY A 81 5.16 -5.35 -3.46
N SER A 82 6.11 -6.20 -3.84
CA SER A 82 6.86 -7.02 -2.88
C SER A 82 8.06 -6.26 -2.37
N TRP A 83 8.34 -6.33 -1.06
CA TRP A 83 9.60 -5.79 -0.53
C TRP A 83 10.83 -6.59 -0.99
N GLU A 84 10.66 -7.80 -1.52
CA GLU A 84 11.76 -8.61 -2.04
C GLU A 84 12.40 -7.92 -3.24
N ASP A 85 11.58 -7.24 -4.06
CA ASP A 85 12.02 -6.47 -5.23
C ASP A 85 12.92 -5.28 -4.81
N ILE A 86 12.78 -4.79 -3.58
CA ILE A 86 13.60 -3.70 -3.04
C ILE A 86 14.95 -4.25 -2.56
N LEU A 87 14.94 -5.43 -1.93
CA LEU A 87 16.09 -6.03 -1.26
C LEU A 87 17.02 -6.85 -2.20
N THR A 88 16.56 -7.18 -3.40
CA THR A 88 17.29 -7.99 -4.39
C THR A 88 18.53 -7.30 -4.99
N SER A 89 18.78 -6.03 -4.67
CA SER A 89 19.93 -5.24 -5.16
C SER A 89 21.27 -5.51 -4.45
N GLY A 90 21.41 -6.61 -3.70
CA GLY A 90 22.73 -7.05 -3.19
C GLY A 90 22.74 -7.92 -1.93
N VAL A 91 21.60 -8.27 -1.35
CA VAL A 91 21.57 -9.11 -0.14
C VAL A 91 20.66 -10.30 -0.36
N ASN A 92 21.21 -11.49 -0.16
CA ASN A 92 20.47 -12.75 -0.08
C ASN A 92 19.60 -12.73 1.20
N THR A 93 18.57 -11.89 1.20
CA THR A 93 17.61 -11.79 2.29
C THR A 93 16.49 -12.76 2.00
N SER A 94 16.28 -13.72 2.89
CA SER A 94 15.00 -14.41 2.92
C SER A 94 13.90 -13.35 3.01
N ALA A 95 12.80 -13.50 2.27
CA ALA A 95 11.58 -12.67 2.34
C ALA A 95 10.97 -12.46 3.74
N LYS A 96 11.58 -13.07 4.77
CA LYS A 96 11.19 -12.99 6.17
C LYS A 96 11.95 -11.86 6.85
N GLY A 97 11.19 -10.96 7.45
CA GLY A 97 11.73 -9.87 8.23
C GLY A 97 10.61 -9.02 8.79
N TYR A 98 10.96 -7.79 9.11
CA TYR A 98 10.03 -6.78 9.57
C TYR A 98 10.49 -5.44 9.01
N ALA A 99 9.53 -4.56 8.75
CA ALA A 99 9.81 -3.24 8.21
C ALA A 99 8.73 -2.26 8.63
N THR A 100 9.04 -0.97 8.46
CA THR A 100 8.07 0.10 8.57
C THR A 100 7.86 0.75 7.22
N TYR A 101 6.60 0.98 6.86
CA TYR A 101 6.19 1.76 5.70
C TYR A 101 5.61 3.09 6.17
N ARG A 102 5.93 4.18 5.46
CA ARG A 102 5.38 5.51 5.76
C ARG A 102 5.00 6.24 4.47
N LEU A 103 3.85 6.91 4.52
CA LEU A 103 3.35 7.78 3.46
C LEU A 103 2.80 9.05 4.09
N LEU A 104 3.25 10.20 3.59
CA LEU A 104 2.69 11.50 3.91
C LEU A 104 1.65 11.86 2.85
N VAL A 105 0.39 11.98 3.25
CA VAL A 105 -0.69 12.45 2.38
C VAL A 105 -0.94 13.93 2.66
N LYS A 106 -0.64 14.80 1.70
CA LYS A 106 -0.99 16.22 1.77
C LYS A 106 -2.38 16.41 1.23
N THR A 107 -3.26 17.06 1.98
CA THR A 107 -4.63 17.32 1.55
C THR A 107 -5.13 18.60 2.21
N SER A 108 -6.04 19.31 1.54
CA SER A 108 -6.73 20.50 2.08
C SER A 108 -7.89 20.14 3.02
N ALA A 109 -8.01 18.86 3.35
CA ALA A 109 -9.18 18.23 3.95
C ALA A 109 -9.17 18.09 5.47
N GLN A 110 -8.70 19.10 6.19
CA GLN A 110 -8.43 18.96 7.61
C GLN A 110 -9.67 18.52 8.43
N ASP A 111 -10.89 18.91 8.01
CA ASP A 111 -12.14 18.64 8.72
C ASP A 111 -12.99 17.50 8.13
N SER A 112 -12.42 16.72 7.18
CA SER A 112 -13.15 15.66 6.49
C SER A 112 -12.98 14.30 7.13
N VAL A 113 -14.05 13.50 7.13
CA VAL A 113 -13.99 12.11 7.59
C VAL A 113 -13.40 11.22 6.50
N PHE A 114 -12.29 10.56 6.81
CA PHE A 114 -11.65 9.61 5.91
C PHE A 114 -11.81 8.17 6.38
N GLY A 115 -11.81 7.25 5.40
CA GLY A 115 -11.72 5.82 5.64
C GLY A 115 -10.53 5.24 4.89
N ILE A 116 -9.74 4.40 5.56
CA ILE A 116 -8.68 3.64 4.89
C ILE A 116 -9.20 2.23 4.59
N LYS A 117 -9.11 1.86 3.32
CA LYS A 117 -9.40 0.49 2.87
C LYS A 117 -8.09 -0.27 2.71
N ILE A 118 -7.88 -1.27 3.56
CA ILE A 118 -6.78 -2.22 3.43
C ILE A 118 -7.30 -3.44 2.66
N ASN A 119 -6.71 -3.74 1.51
CA ASN A 119 -7.11 -4.91 0.72
C ASN A 119 -6.56 -6.20 1.35
N ARG A 120 -5.23 -6.34 1.37
CA ARG A 120 -4.55 -7.53 1.91
C ARG A 120 -3.16 -7.15 2.39
N ILE A 121 -2.82 -7.56 3.61
CA ILE A 121 -1.48 -7.52 4.17
C ILE A 121 -1.20 -8.93 4.69
N ASP A 122 -0.30 -9.67 4.05
CA ASP A 122 0.04 -11.05 4.41
C ASP A 122 1.10 -11.10 5.52
N ALA A 123 0.90 -10.32 6.58
CA ALA A 123 1.80 -10.20 7.72
C ALA A 123 1.05 -9.73 8.98
N SER A 124 1.70 -9.83 10.14
CA SER A 124 1.26 -9.07 11.31
C SER A 124 1.58 -7.59 11.13
N TYR A 125 0.67 -6.70 11.48
CA TYR A 125 0.85 -5.26 11.29
C TYR A 125 0.20 -4.44 12.41
N ARG A 126 0.70 -3.21 12.54
CA ARG A 126 0.05 -2.08 13.22
C ARG A 126 0.00 -0.93 12.21
N LEU A 127 -1.14 -0.24 12.14
CA LEU A 127 -1.35 0.88 11.24
C LEU A 127 -1.71 2.11 12.07
N TRP A 128 -0.95 3.18 11.87
CA TRP A 128 -1.20 4.48 12.48
C TRP A 128 -1.60 5.50 11.41
N VAL A 129 -2.46 6.44 11.80
CA VAL A 129 -2.78 7.64 11.03
C VAL A 129 -2.66 8.82 11.97
N ASN A 130 -1.85 9.80 11.61
CA ASN A 130 -1.62 11.01 12.42
C ASN A 130 -1.32 10.70 13.89
N GLY A 131 -0.38 9.77 14.14
CA GLY A 131 0.00 9.37 15.50
C GLY A 131 -0.92 8.34 16.18
N LYS A 132 -2.16 8.17 15.71
CA LYS A 132 -3.15 7.30 16.34
C LYS A 132 -3.13 5.89 15.74
N LEU A 133 -3.05 4.86 16.59
CA LEU A 133 -3.22 3.46 16.15
C LEU A 133 -4.68 3.24 15.70
N ILE A 134 -4.86 2.91 14.42
CA ILE A 134 -6.19 2.76 13.82
C ILE A 134 -6.56 1.32 13.47
N SER A 135 -5.58 0.43 13.32
CA SER A 135 -5.82 -0.98 13.03
C SER A 135 -4.57 -1.81 13.36
N SER A 136 -4.77 -3.08 13.67
CA SER A 136 -3.70 -4.07 13.80
C SER A 136 -4.20 -5.47 13.50
N ALA A 137 -3.32 -6.34 13.00
CA ALA A 137 -3.58 -7.76 12.88
C ALA A 137 -2.36 -8.55 13.34
N GLY A 138 -2.57 -9.60 14.15
CA GLY A 138 -1.49 -10.38 14.75
C GLY A 138 -0.60 -9.57 15.70
N THR A 139 0.56 -10.13 16.04
CA THR A 139 1.55 -9.50 16.93
C THR A 139 2.82 -9.20 16.15
N VAL A 140 3.11 -7.92 15.95
CA VAL A 140 4.34 -7.47 15.29
C VAL A 140 5.53 -7.69 16.23
N ALA A 141 6.52 -8.47 15.80
CA ALA A 141 7.69 -8.79 16.60
C ALA A 141 8.95 -8.91 15.72
N LYS A 142 10.11 -8.55 16.28
CA LYS A 142 11.42 -8.70 15.61
C LYS A 142 11.84 -10.16 15.46
N GLN A 143 11.27 -11.06 16.28
CA GLN A 143 11.52 -12.50 16.26
C GLN A 143 10.19 -13.25 16.38
N LYS A 144 10.10 -14.42 15.75
CA LYS A 144 8.92 -15.28 15.85
C LYS A 144 8.83 -15.86 17.26
N LYS A 145 8.12 -15.21 18.18
CA LYS A 145 7.56 -15.89 19.35
C LYS A 145 6.33 -16.66 18.90
N SER A 146 6.37 -17.98 19.06
CA SER A 146 5.22 -18.88 18.87
C SER A 146 3.99 -18.32 19.59
N THR A 147 2.98 -17.83 18.86
CA THR A 147 1.68 -17.53 19.48
C THR A 147 0.53 -17.64 18.48
N LEU A 148 -0.57 -18.17 19.02
CA LEU A 148 -1.80 -18.67 18.43
C LEU A 148 -2.52 -17.67 17.53
N GLN A 149 -3.07 -18.17 16.41
CA GLN A 149 -3.95 -17.41 15.51
C GLN A 149 -5.25 -17.06 16.22
N ASN A 150 -5.50 -15.77 16.45
CA ASN A 150 -6.86 -15.25 16.66
C ASN A 150 -7.28 -14.46 15.42
N GLY A 151 -8.51 -14.74 14.96
CA GLY A 151 -9.03 -14.37 13.65
C GLY A 151 -9.09 -12.87 13.34
N VAL A 152 -9.01 -12.55 12.04
CA VAL A 152 -9.04 -11.20 11.49
C VAL A 152 -10.45 -10.62 11.57
N GLU A 153 -10.63 -9.55 12.34
CA GLU A 153 -11.86 -8.76 12.35
C GLU A 153 -11.80 -7.70 11.24
N ARG A 154 -12.64 -7.85 10.19
CA ARG A 154 -12.76 -6.82 9.14
C ARG A 154 -13.53 -5.62 9.69
N LYS A 155 -12.81 -4.59 10.18
CA LYS A 155 -13.44 -3.33 10.58
C LYS A 155 -13.25 -2.25 9.51
N LYS A 156 -14.37 -1.77 8.95
CA LYS A 156 -14.45 -0.52 8.18
C LYS A 156 -14.46 0.62 9.22
N LEU A 157 -13.34 1.29 9.41
CA LEU A 157 -13.21 2.32 10.45
C LEU A 157 -13.21 3.71 9.82
N LEU A 158 -14.18 4.52 10.25
CA LEU A 158 -14.33 5.93 9.90
C LEU A 158 -13.51 6.76 10.89
N TYR A 159 -12.65 7.65 10.39
CA TYR A 159 -11.87 8.57 11.22
C TYR A 159 -12.21 10.02 10.88
N LYS A 160 -12.46 10.81 11.93
CA LYS A 160 -12.54 12.27 11.86
C LYS A 160 -11.14 12.87 11.86
#